data_AF-A0A726KR14-F1
#
_entry.id   AF-A0A726KR14-F1
#
_cell.length_a   1.000
_cell.length_b   1.000
_cell.length_c   1.000
_cell.angle_alpha   90.00
_cell.angle_beta   90.00
_cell.angle_gamma   90.00
#
_symmetry.space_group_name_H-M   'P 1'
#
loop_
_entity.id
_entity.type
_entity.pdbx_description
1 polymer ?
#
loop_
_entity_poly.entity_id
_entity_poly.type
_entity_poly.pdbx_seq_one_letter_code
_entity_poly.pdbx_strand_id
1 'polypeptide(L)' 'MNQYNSSIPKFIVSVFLIVTGFFSSTIKAQELKLMIKINEAVFYDRITSNKIIGTGHLFNREGKKILISSSL' A
#
# COMPACT_ATOMS: atom_id res chain seq x y z
N MET A 1 -17.57 -51.67 -12.73
CA MET A 1 -16.79 -50.45 -12.45
C MET A 1 -17.26 -49.35 -13.39
N ASN A 2 -18.11 -48.44 -12.92
CA ASN A 2 -18.53 -47.28 -13.72
C ASN A 2 -17.34 -46.31 -13.81
N GLN A 3 -16.74 -46.23 -14.98
CA GLN A 3 -15.80 -45.17 -15.31
C GLN A 3 -16.57 -43.85 -15.30
N TYR A 4 -16.45 -43.10 -14.21
CA TYR A 4 -16.71 -41.66 -14.22
C TYR A 4 -15.67 -41.03 -15.16
N ASN A 5 -16.01 -40.95 -16.45
CA ASN A 5 -15.31 -40.08 -17.40
C ASN A 5 -15.61 -38.64 -17.01
N SER A 6 -14.90 -38.13 -15.99
CA SER A 6 -14.89 -36.70 -15.67
C SER A 6 -13.99 -35.99 -16.69
N SER A 7 -14.49 -35.89 -17.93
CA SER A 7 -13.92 -34.99 -18.92
C SER A 7 -14.39 -33.59 -18.60
N ILE A 8 -13.70 -32.91 -17.69
CA ILE A 8 -13.92 -31.48 -17.44
C ILE A 8 -13.85 -30.76 -18.79
N PRO A 9 -14.93 -30.08 -19.23
CA PRO A 9 -14.94 -29.38 -20.50
C PRO A 9 -13.80 -28.36 -20.57
N LYS A 10 -12.98 -28.40 -21.62
CA LYS A 10 -11.83 -27.51 -21.85
C LYS A 10 -12.19 -26.01 -21.77
N PHE A 11 -13.45 -25.67 -22.04
CA PHE A 11 -14.01 -24.33 -21.89
C PHE A 11 -14.02 -23.84 -20.43
N ILE A 12 -14.31 -24.71 -19.45
CA ILE A 12 -14.34 -24.32 -18.03
C ILE A 12 -12.94 -24.02 -17.51
N VAL A 13 -11.95 -24.83 -17.91
CA VAL A 13 -10.54 -24.63 -17.54
C VAL A 13 -9.99 -23.31 -18.10
N SER A 14 -10.35 -22.97 -19.33
CA SER A 14 -9.91 -21.71 -19.97
C SER A 14 -10.53 -20.48 -19.33
N VAL A 15 -11.84 -20.51 -19.01
CA VAL A 15 -12.49 -19.44 -18.25
C VAL A 15 -11.86 -19.27 -16.87
N PHE A 16 -11.58 -20.37 -16.17
CA PHE A 16 -10.94 -20.33 -14.86
C PHE A 16 -9.54 -19.70 -14.90
N LEU A 17 -8.74 -20.02 -15.92
CA LEU A 17 -7.40 -19.43 -16.12
C LEU A 17 -7.46 -17.93 -16.44
N ILE A 18 -8.43 -17.49 -17.24
CA ILE A 18 -8.61 -16.07 -17.54
C ILE A 18 -9.02 -15.32 -16.28
N VAL A 19 -9.97 -15.85 -15.51
CA VAL A 19 -10.45 -15.23 -14.27
C VAL A 19 -9.32 -15.14 -13.25
N THR A 20 -8.60 -16.23 -12.98
CA THR A 20 -7.47 -16.24 -12.05
C THR A 20 -6.30 -15.37 -12.51
N GLY A 21 -6.01 -15.32 -13.82
CA GLY A 21 -5.01 -14.41 -14.41
C GLY A 21 -5.40 -12.94 -14.28
N PHE A 22 -6.68 -12.59 -14.49
CA PHE A 22 -7.19 -11.24 -14.27
C PHE A 22 -7.07 -10.82 -12.81
N PHE A 23 -7.48 -11.66 -11.85
CA PHE A 23 -7.35 -11.37 -10.42
C PHE A 23 -5.89 -11.29 -9.95
N SER A 24 -4.98 -12.09 -10.52
CA SER A 24 -3.55 -12.02 -10.21
C SER A 24 -2.91 -10.71 -10.67
N SER A 25 -3.41 -10.12 -11.76
CA SER A 25 -2.86 -8.88 -12.32
C SER A 25 -3.32 -7.59 -11.61
N THR A 26 -4.44 -7.63 -10.87
CA THR A 26 -5.08 -6.42 -10.31
C THR A 26 -4.66 -6.06 -8.89
N ILE A 27 -3.98 -6.93 -8.14
CA ILE A 27 -3.65 -6.67 -6.73
C ILE A 27 -2.14 -6.46 -6.56
N LYS A 28 -1.63 -5.31 -7.01
CA LYS A 28 -0.40 -4.74 -6.44
C LYS A 28 -0.78 -3.94 -5.20
N ALA A 29 -0.73 -4.59 -4.04
CA ALA A 29 -0.86 -3.89 -2.77
C ALA A 29 0.36 -2.94 -2.62
N GLN A 30 0.18 -1.66 -2.94
CA GLN A 30 1.20 -0.65 -2.68
C GLN A 30 1.28 -0.40 -1.16
N GLU A 31 2.45 -0.67 -0.60
CA GLU A 31 2.76 -0.44 0.80
C GLU A 31 2.84 1.06 1.08
N LEU A 32 2.24 1.49 2.20
CA LEU A 32 2.30 2.88 2.67
C LEU A 32 3.71 3.15 3.21
N LYS A 33 4.35 4.23 2.77
CA LYS A 33 5.70 4.61 3.24
C LYS A 33 5.70 6.03 3.81
N LEU A 34 6.32 6.21 4.97
CA LEU A 34 6.51 7.52 5.62
C LEU A 34 8.00 7.88 5.59
N MET A 35 8.32 9.11 5.19
CA MET A 35 9.67 9.67 5.23
C MET A 35 9.67 10.94 6.06
N ILE A 36 10.62 11.08 6.98
CA ILE A 36 10.76 12.24 7.86
C ILE A 36 12.09 12.92 7.53
N LYS A 37 12.09 14.24 7.47
CA LYS A 37 13.28 15.07 7.31
C LYS A 37 13.29 16.15 8.39
N ILE A 38 14.30 16.12 9.25
CA ILE A 38 14.54 17.17 10.25
C ILE A 38 15.43 18.23 9.60
N ASN A 39 15.10 19.49 9.83
CA ASN A 39 15.86 20.60 9.29
C ASN A 39 17.08 20.83 10.19
N GLU A 40 18.28 20.67 9.63
CA GLU A 40 19.50 21.12 10.30
C GLU A 40 19.47 22.65 10.40
N ALA A 41 19.49 23.16 11.63
CA ALA A 41 19.36 24.58 11.91
C ALA A 41 20.07 24.94 13.22
N VAL A 42 20.63 26.14 13.26
CA VAL A 42 21.19 26.74 14.48
C VAL A 42 20.26 27.87 14.90
N PHE A 43 19.84 27.85 16.17
CA PHE A 43 19.01 28.90 16.75
C PHE A 43 19.83 29.67 17.78
N TYR A 44 20.18 30.91 17.44
CA TYR A 44 20.95 31.81 18.31
C TYR A 44 20.07 32.52 19.35
N ASP A 45 18.77 32.64 19.07
CA ASP A 45 17.78 33.28 19.94
C ASP A 45 16.76 32.27 20.48
N ARG A 46 15.90 32.72 21.39
CA ARG A 46 14.76 31.93 21.90
C ARG A 46 13.90 31.46 20.73
N ILE A 47 13.74 30.15 20.60
CA ILE A 47 12.91 29.52 19.56
C ILE A 47 11.45 29.92 19.77
N THR A 48 10.85 30.48 18.73
CA THR A 48 9.43 30.82 18.71
C THR A 48 8.59 29.54 18.77
N SER A 49 7.52 29.56 19.57
CA SER A 49 6.54 28.47 19.58
C SER A 49 5.96 28.23 18.18
N ASN A 50 5.63 26.98 17.86
CA ASN A 50 5.15 26.53 16.56
C ASN A 50 6.12 26.73 15.37
N LYS A 51 7.41 27.02 15.63
CA LYS A 51 8.42 27.01 14.58
C LYS A 51 8.55 25.60 14.00
N ILE A 52 8.42 25.49 12.68
CA ILE A 52 8.60 24.22 11.97
C ILE A 52 10.09 23.85 11.98
N ILE A 53 10.41 22.68 12.54
CA ILE A 53 11.80 22.15 12.64
C ILE A 53 12.05 20.93 11.74
N GLY A 54 11.05 20.49 11.00
CA GLY A 54 11.14 19.33 10.13
C GLY A 54 9.83 19.10 9.38
N THR A 55 9.84 18.12 8.49
CA THR A 55 8.72 17.76 7.62
C THR A 55 8.58 16.25 7.52
N GLY A 56 7.36 15.78 7.27
CA GLY A 56 7.07 14.37 6.99
C GLY A 56 6.32 14.24 5.66
N HIS A 57 6.67 13.23 4.86
CA HIS A 57 6.06 12.93 3.58
C HIS A 57 5.52 11.49 3.55
N LEU A 58 4.24 11.33 3.19
CA LEU A 58 3.59 10.03 3.03
C LEU A 58 3.53 9.67 1.53
N PHE A 59 4.13 8.54 1.18
CA PHE A 59 4.03 7.93 -0.15
C PHE A 59 2.96 6.82 -0.13
N ASN A 60 2.28 6.62 -1.26
CA ASN A 60 1.28 5.57 -1.45
C ASN A 60 0.09 5.64 -0.46
N ARG A 61 -0.34 6.87 -0.12
CA ARG A 61 -1.49 7.13 0.77
C ARG A 61 -2.85 6.99 0.06
N GLU A 62 -2.90 7.01 -1.26
CA GLU A 62 -4.15 7.09 -2.03
C GLU A 62 -5.19 6.06 -1.58
N GLY A 63 -6.45 6.52 -1.43
CA GLY A 63 -7.57 5.68 -1.00
C GLY A 63 -7.55 5.26 0.48
N LYS A 64 -6.56 5.68 1.29
CA LYS A 64 -6.44 5.28 2.71
C LYS A 64 -6.63 6.48 3.65
N LYS A 65 -7.51 6.32 4.65
CA LYS A 65 -7.55 7.21 5.82
C LYS A 65 -6.33 6.91 6.69
N ILE A 66 -5.53 7.93 7.00
CA ILE A 66 -4.30 7.80 7.78
C ILE A 66 -4.48 8.49 9.13
N LEU A 67 -4.26 7.75 10.21
CA LEU A 67 -4.11 8.30 11.55
C LEU A 67 -2.64 8.71 11.75
N ILE A 68 -2.40 9.94 12.20
CA ILE A 68 -1.06 10.43 12.57
C ILE A 68 -1.12 10.81 14.04
N SER A 69 -0.20 10.29 14.83
CA SER A 69 -0.14 10.50 16.28
C SER A 69 1.27 10.88 16.72
N SER A 70 1.35 11.46 17.93
CA SER A 70 2.59 11.70 18.64
C SER A 70 2.60 10.85 19.92
N SER A 71 3.75 10.24 20.24
CA SER A 71 4.00 9.67 21.57
C SER A 71 4.79 10.67 22.41
N LEU A 72 4.36 10.89 23.65
CA LEU A 72 5.08 11.65 24.68
C LEU A 72 5.90 10.71 25.56
#